data_AF-A0A7Z8QIE3-F1
#
_entry.id   AF-A0A7Z8QIE3-F1
#
_cell.length_a   1.000
_cell.length_b   1.000
_cell.length_c   1.000
_cell.angle_alpha   90.00
_cell.angle_beta   90.00
_cell.angle_gamma   90.00
#
_symmetry.space_group_name_H-M   'P 1'
#
loop_
_entity.id
_entity.type
_entity.pdbx_description
1 polymer ?
#
loop_
_entity_poly.entity_id
_entity_poly.type
_entity_poly.pdbx_seq_one_letter_code
_entity_poly.pdbx_strand_id
1 'polypeptide(L)'
;MARECTTERKNSAGKLVDKPVPARANLQALMSHHGITVSYDELLLKTNIEGVQSMAGNEDNSLIAHMKDLATLNGLNTRVVDEQLDAIIESNVINPVTDWLKFIRRTKLNNPVDELVDLLPVENKAWVKIALYRWLIQCCAAADMARNTPNQEAIGKYESVLVFCGEQGHKKTSFIRYILPKPLHKYTKEGILLDVKDKDSMLHVLKCWIPELGELDSTFKRSDISALKAFLSMTVDEIRLPYARKPVNITRHTSCVATVNEKEYLRDVTGNRRYFPIMTNGSLDAIVKENFDYTDLWGYVWGQYMQGEQWWLTEEEILQKEALAKHEDTNLKELLLDVYNFDTAHTKKMTSTAILRDLSQKTTRQNQIKLGIVLKDLSVAKPTQRSRDYMMPLLRDVCPNRFPDS
;
A
#
# COMPACT_ATOMS: atom_id res chain seq x y z
N MET A 1 2.43 37.67 -18.66
CA MET A 1 3.50 38.39 -19.40
C MET A 1 4.67 38.61 -18.45
N ALA A 2 5.64 37.69 -18.42
CA ALA A 2 6.87 37.92 -17.68
C ALA A 2 7.76 38.87 -18.50
N ARG A 3 8.23 39.96 -17.91
CA ARG A 3 9.20 40.85 -18.57
C ARG A 3 10.56 40.13 -18.61
N GLU A 4 11.08 39.91 -19.82
CA GLU A 4 12.43 39.40 -20.04
C GLU A 4 13.43 40.34 -19.37
N CYS A 5 14.34 39.78 -18.55
CA CYS A 5 15.33 40.57 -17.82
C CYS A 5 16.67 40.43 -18.53
N THR A 6 17.09 41.46 -19.26
CA THR A 6 18.41 41.56 -19.90
C THR A 6 19.35 42.41 -19.05
N THR A 7 20.65 42.18 -19.18
CA THR A 7 21.68 43.09 -18.64
C THR A 7 22.56 43.58 -19.76
N GLU A 8 22.71 44.90 -19.83
CA GLU A 8 23.58 45.57 -20.79
C GLU A 8 25.05 45.29 -20.49
N ARG A 9 25.79 44.71 -21.45
CA ARG A 9 27.26 44.72 -21.45
C ARG A 9 27.78 45.15 -22.82
N LYS A 10 28.76 46.06 -22.82
CA LYS A 10 29.47 46.49 -24.03
C LYS A 10 30.49 45.42 -24.43
N ASN A 11 30.49 45.01 -25.70
CA ASN A 11 31.56 44.17 -26.25
C ASN A 11 32.82 45.00 -26.58
N SER A 12 33.91 44.34 -26.98
CA SER A 12 35.19 44.96 -27.37
C SER A 12 35.10 45.93 -28.56
N ALA A 13 33.95 45.99 -29.24
CA ALA A 13 33.64 46.92 -30.33
C ALA A 13 32.60 48.00 -29.93
N GLY A 14 32.24 48.11 -28.65
CA GLY A 14 31.31 49.13 -28.14
C GLY A 14 29.82 48.88 -28.42
N LYS A 15 29.44 47.74 -29.03
CA LYS A 15 28.03 47.33 -29.19
C LYS A 15 27.50 46.75 -27.88
N LEU A 16 26.34 47.25 -27.45
CA LEU A 16 25.53 46.64 -26.39
C LEU A 16 25.05 45.29 -26.92
N VAL A 17 25.47 44.21 -26.26
CA VAL A 17 24.91 42.88 -26.49
C VAL A 17 24.04 42.60 -25.28
N ASP A 18 22.72 42.62 -25.46
CA ASP A 18 21.78 42.17 -24.44
C ASP A 18 22.01 40.68 -24.21
N LYS A 19 22.67 40.35 -23.10
CA LYS A 19 22.77 38.96 -22.65
C LYS A 19 21.64 38.71 -21.66
N PRO A 20 20.89 37.59 -21.83
CA PRO A 20 19.87 37.23 -20.88
C PRO A 20 20.51 36.94 -19.52
N VAL A 21 19.93 37.51 -18.47
CA VAL A 21 20.36 37.27 -17.08
C VAL A 21 20.10 35.80 -16.74
N PRO A 22 21.02 35.10 -16.03
CA PRO A 22 20.79 33.74 -15.53
C PRO A 22 19.78 33.74 -14.38
N ALA A 23 18.51 33.98 -14.72
CA ALA A 23 17.39 34.04 -13.79
C ALA A 23 16.34 32.99 -14.15
N ARG A 24 15.58 32.53 -13.14
CA ARG A 24 14.49 31.55 -13.31
C ARG A 24 13.49 31.96 -14.40
N ALA A 25 13.10 33.24 -14.42
CA ALA A 25 12.14 33.76 -15.39
C ALA A 25 12.61 33.59 -16.84
N ASN A 26 13.90 33.82 -17.11
CA ASN A 26 14.46 33.64 -18.46
C ASN A 26 14.58 32.15 -18.84
N LEU A 27 14.86 31.26 -17.87
CA LEU A 27 14.83 29.82 -18.12
C LEU A 27 13.40 29.33 -18.44
N GLN A 28 12.39 29.80 -17.70
CA GLN A 28 10.97 29.48 -17.97
C GLN A 28 10.50 30.05 -19.32
N ALA A 29 10.94 31.26 -19.69
CA ALA A 29 10.66 31.85 -20.99
C ALA A 29 11.26 31.00 -22.13
N LEU A 30 12.51 30.53 -21.95
CA LEU A 30 13.16 29.64 -22.90
C LEU A 30 12.40 28.31 -23.04
N MET A 31 12.01 27.68 -21.93
CA MET A 31 11.19 26.46 -21.95
C MET A 31 9.88 26.68 -22.71
N SER A 32 9.17 27.76 -22.40
CA SER A 32 7.89 28.11 -23.04
C SER A 32 8.06 28.36 -24.54
N HIS A 33 9.12 29.05 -24.95
CA HIS A 33 9.43 29.33 -26.34
C HIS A 33 9.65 28.05 -27.16
N HIS A 34 10.28 27.04 -26.57
CA HIS A 34 10.54 25.75 -27.19
C HIS A 34 9.43 24.70 -26.96
N GLY A 35 8.29 25.09 -26.35
CA GLY A 35 7.18 24.18 -26.10
C GLY A 35 7.50 23.08 -25.08
N ILE A 36 8.44 23.33 -24.17
CA ILE A 36 8.82 22.40 -23.10
C ILE A 36 7.97 22.68 -21.87
N THR A 37 7.23 21.67 -21.42
CA THR A 37 6.45 21.72 -20.18
C THR A 37 7.01 20.71 -19.19
N VAL A 38 7.05 21.11 -17.92
CA VAL A 38 7.49 20.25 -16.82
C VAL A 38 6.53 20.38 -15.66
N SER A 39 6.26 19.24 -15.02
CA SER A 39 5.46 19.16 -13.80
C SER A 39 5.96 18.01 -12.93
N TYR A 40 5.61 18.03 -11.64
CA TYR A 40 5.97 16.98 -10.70
C TYR A 40 4.73 16.20 -10.28
N ASP A 41 4.69 14.91 -10.58
CA ASP A 41 3.64 14.00 -10.10
C ASP A 41 3.93 13.62 -8.65
N GLU A 42 3.14 14.15 -7.71
CA GLU A 42 3.39 13.94 -6.27
C GLU A 42 3.09 12.52 -5.79
N LEU A 43 2.35 11.71 -6.56
CA LEU A 43 2.06 10.30 -6.22
C LEU A 43 3.08 9.33 -6.82
N LEU A 44 3.59 9.63 -8.03
CA LEU A 44 4.65 8.82 -8.64
C LEU A 44 6.06 9.26 -8.24
N LEU A 45 6.17 10.41 -7.57
CA LEU A 45 7.44 11.06 -7.21
C LEU A 45 8.36 11.16 -8.43
N LYS A 46 7.79 11.60 -9.56
CA LYS A 46 8.43 11.62 -10.88
C LYS A 46 8.10 12.91 -11.63
N THR A 47 9.08 13.44 -12.35
CA THR A 47 8.88 14.53 -13.30
C THR A 47 8.12 14.06 -14.53
N ASN A 48 7.08 14.80 -14.91
CA ASN A 48 6.43 14.69 -16.20
C ASN A 48 6.99 15.77 -17.13
N ILE A 49 7.46 15.34 -18.29
CA ILE A 49 8.19 16.18 -19.24
C ILE A 49 7.53 16.02 -20.61
N GLU A 50 7.16 17.13 -21.24
CA GLU A 50 6.69 17.17 -22.63
C GLU A 50 7.60 18.09 -23.46
N GLY A 51 7.66 17.85 -24.77
CA GLY A 51 8.50 18.62 -25.69
C GLY A 51 9.97 18.19 -25.74
N VAL A 52 10.38 17.16 -24.97
CA VAL A 52 11.75 16.62 -24.99
C VAL A 52 11.74 15.13 -25.32
N GLN A 53 12.47 14.73 -26.35
CA GLN A 53 12.66 13.32 -26.67
C GLN A 53 13.60 12.66 -25.67
N SER A 54 13.19 11.51 -25.16
CA SER A 54 13.96 10.76 -24.17
C SER A 54 13.67 9.27 -24.24
N MET A 55 14.60 8.47 -23.73
CA MET A 55 14.35 7.06 -23.47
C MET A 55 13.57 6.93 -22.16
N ALA A 56 12.62 5.98 -22.11
CA ALA A 56 11.88 5.68 -20.89
C ALA A 56 12.83 5.42 -19.70
N GLY A 57 12.59 6.11 -18.59
CA GLY A 57 13.41 6.02 -17.38
C GLY A 57 14.64 6.93 -17.35
N ASN A 58 14.92 7.69 -18.41
CA ASN A 58 16.05 8.64 -18.47
C ASN A 58 15.60 10.08 -18.79
N GLU A 59 14.31 10.38 -18.55
CA GLU A 59 13.68 11.63 -18.98
C GLU A 59 14.31 12.86 -18.32
N ASP A 60 14.61 12.81 -17.02
CA ASP A 60 15.24 13.93 -16.28
C ASP A 60 16.62 14.29 -16.83
N ASN A 61 17.45 13.28 -17.10
CA ASN A 61 18.79 13.49 -17.67
C ASN A 61 18.71 14.08 -19.08
N SER A 62 17.77 13.58 -19.91
CA SER A 62 17.51 14.13 -21.24
C SER A 62 17.05 15.59 -21.18
N LEU A 63 16.17 15.93 -20.24
CA LEU A 63 15.72 17.31 -20.01
C LEU A 63 16.90 18.22 -19.62
N ILE A 64 17.72 17.82 -18.64
CA ILE A 64 18.87 18.61 -18.20
C ILE A 64 19.84 18.86 -19.36
N ALA A 65 20.17 17.82 -20.13
CA ALA A 65 21.06 17.94 -21.28
C ALA A 65 20.48 18.87 -22.36
N HIS A 66 19.21 18.70 -22.70
CA HIS A 66 18.53 19.52 -23.69
C HIS A 66 18.42 20.99 -23.26
N MET A 67 18.08 21.25 -22.00
CA MET A 67 18.00 22.61 -21.46
C MET A 67 19.36 23.30 -21.43
N LYS A 68 20.45 22.57 -21.16
CA LYS A 68 21.82 23.13 -21.22
C LYS A 68 22.22 23.50 -22.65
N ASP A 69 21.82 22.70 -23.62
CA ASP A 69 22.05 22.99 -25.04
C ASP A 69 21.27 24.25 -25.48
N LEU A 70 19.97 24.29 -25.20
CA LEU A 70 19.12 25.46 -25.49
C LEU A 70 19.61 26.74 -24.80
N ALA A 71 20.04 26.64 -23.54
CA ALA A 71 20.61 27.78 -22.82
C ALA A 71 21.86 28.30 -23.53
N THR A 72 22.75 27.40 -23.97
CA THR A 72 23.97 27.77 -24.71
C THR A 72 23.64 28.46 -26.03
N LEU A 73 22.70 27.91 -26.81
CA LEU A 73 22.27 28.47 -28.10
C LEU A 73 21.63 29.86 -27.96
N ASN A 74 20.98 30.14 -26.83
CA ASN A 74 20.32 31.42 -26.55
C ASN A 74 21.17 32.37 -25.68
N GLY A 75 22.44 32.06 -25.44
CA GLY A 75 23.36 32.92 -24.68
C GLY A 75 23.07 33.00 -23.18
N LEU A 76 22.26 32.09 -22.64
CA LEU A 76 21.95 31.95 -21.22
C LEU A 76 22.99 31.04 -20.54
N ASN A 77 23.44 31.41 -19.33
CA ASN A 77 24.43 30.61 -18.61
C ASN A 77 23.82 29.26 -18.17
N THR A 78 24.44 28.14 -18.57
CA THR A 78 23.97 26.78 -18.27
C THR A 78 23.84 26.45 -16.79
N ARG A 79 24.58 27.15 -15.92
CA ARG A 79 24.46 27.01 -14.46
C ARG A 79 23.05 27.30 -13.95
N VAL A 80 22.30 28.17 -14.63
CA VAL A 80 20.90 28.46 -14.25
C VAL A 80 20.02 27.22 -14.35
N VAL A 81 20.33 26.29 -15.27
CA VAL A 81 19.61 25.02 -15.41
C VAL A 81 19.80 24.17 -14.16
N ASP A 82 21.06 23.98 -13.74
CA ASP A 82 21.39 23.18 -12.55
C ASP A 82 20.84 23.77 -11.24
N GLU A 83 20.67 25.10 -11.17
CA GLU A 83 20.22 25.79 -9.97
C GLU A 83 18.71 26.04 -9.91
N GLN A 84 18.02 26.09 -11.05
CA GLN A 84 16.61 26.52 -11.11
C GLN A 84 15.65 25.49 -11.69
N LEU A 85 16.12 24.48 -12.43
CA LEU A 85 15.22 23.53 -13.10
C LEU A 85 14.36 22.75 -12.10
N ASP A 86 14.95 22.18 -11.05
CA ASP A 86 14.23 21.45 -10.01
C ASP A 86 13.17 22.35 -9.34
N ALA A 87 13.54 23.60 -9.05
CA ALA A 87 12.61 24.55 -8.44
C ALA A 87 11.46 24.98 -9.39
N ILE A 88 11.66 24.91 -10.71
CA ILE A 88 10.58 25.10 -11.70
C ILE A 88 9.67 23.88 -11.71
N ILE A 89 10.23 22.67 -11.72
CA ILE A 89 9.49 21.40 -11.66
C ILE A 89 8.62 21.34 -10.41
N GLU A 90 9.20 21.62 -9.24
CA GLU A 90 8.53 21.64 -7.94
C GLU A 90 7.50 22.76 -7.80
N SER A 91 7.58 23.83 -8.61
CA SER A 91 6.53 24.86 -8.64
C SER A 91 5.27 24.43 -9.39
N ASN A 92 5.35 23.33 -10.15
CA ASN A 92 4.27 22.78 -10.97
C ASN A 92 3.90 21.37 -10.48
N VAL A 93 3.58 21.21 -9.20
CA VAL A 93 3.09 19.93 -8.66
C VAL A 93 1.69 19.64 -9.19
N ILE A 94 1.48 18.40 -9.62
CA ILE A 94 0.20 17.90 -10.10
C ILE A 94 -0.16 16.60 -9.39
N ASN A 95 -1.46 16.34 -9.30
CA ASN A 95 -2.01 15.11 -8.75
C ASN A 95 -3.08 14.56 -9.68
N PRO A 96 -2.68 13.82 -10.74
CA PRO A 96 -3.60 13.40 -11.78
C PRO A 96 -4.74 12.51 -11.29
N VAL A 97 -4.55 11.78 -10.18
CA VAL A 97 -5.60 10.96 -9.57
C VAL A 97 -6.68 11.85 -8.96
N THR A 98 -6.32 12.84 -8.13
CA THR A 98 -7.32 13.75 -7.56
C THR A 98 -7.96 14.63 -8.62
N ASP A 99 -7.21 15.05 -9.64
CA ASP A 99 -7.74 15.81 -10.77
C ASP A 99 -8.82 14.98 -11.49
N TRP A 100 -8.52 13.72 -11.81
CA TRP A 100 -9.50 12.81 -12.37
C TRP A 100 -10.75 12.66 -11.49
N LEU A 101 -10.58 12.36 -10.18
CA LEU A 101 -11.69 12.18 -9.24
C LEU A 101 -12.62 13.41 -9.16
N LYS A 102 -12.06 14.62 -9.13
CA LYS A 102 -12.82 15.89 -9.06
C LYS A 102 -13.69 16.14 -10.29
N PHE A 103 -13.27 15.65 -11.45
CA PHE A 103 -13.98 15.88 -12.72
C PHE A 103 -15.00 14.79 -13.07
N ILE A 104 -15.09 13.71 -12.29
CA ILE A 104 -16.12 12.69 -12.50
C ILE A 104 -17.51 13.32 -12.36
N ARG A 105 -18.41 12.96 -13.26
CA ARG A 105 -19.83 13.28 -13.19
C ARG A 105 -20.61 11.98 -13.14
N ARG A 106 -21.29 11.76 -12.02
CA ARG A 106 -22.12 10.58 -11.83
C ARG A 106 -23.31 10.61 -12.76
N THR A 107 -23.67 9.44 -13.26
CA THR A 107 -24.85 9.25 -14.10
C THR A 107 -25.97 8.53 -13.34
N LYS A 108 -25.62 7.82 -12.26
CA LYS A 108 -26.56 7.04 -11.45
C LYS A 108 -26.72 7.60 -10.04
N LEU A 109 -27.84 7.28 -9.40
CA LEU A 109 -28.15 7.68 -8.02
C LEU A 109 -28.01 6.54 -7.00
N ASN A 110 -27.93 5.29 -7.45
CA ASN A 110 -27.77 4.13 -6.56
C ASN A 110 -26.37 4.12 -5.93
N ASN A 111 -26.18 3.24 -4.93
CA ASN A 111 -24.88 2.96 -4.34
C ASN A 111 -24.13 1.92 -5.22
N PRO A 112 -23.12 2.31 -6.00
CA PRO A 112 -22.39 1.40 -6.88
C PRO A 112 -21.49 0.44 -6.11
N VAL A 113 -21.15 0.72 -4.85
CA VAL A 113 -20.38 -0.21 -4.02
C VAL A 113 -21.21 -1.45 -3.71
N ASP A 114 -22.48 -1.26 -3.35
CA ASP A 114 -23.38 -2.39 -3.08
C ASP A 114 -23.64 -3.20 -4.35
N GLU A 115 -23.88 -2.52 -5.48
CA GLU A 115 -24.02 -3.15 -6.80
C GLU A 115 -22.79 -4.00 -7.14
N LEU A 116 -21.58 -3.45 -7.00
CA LEU A 116 -20.34 -4.18 -7.24
C LEU A 116 -20.22 -5.43 -6.37
N VAL A 117 -20.46 -5.31 -5.06
CA VAL A 117 -20.37 -6.45 -4.13
C VAL A 117 -21.43 -7.50 -4.42
N ASP A 118 -22.61 -7.09 -4.88
CA ASP A 118 -23.66 -8.03 -5.26
C ASP A 118 -23.33 -8.80 -6.53
N LEU A 119 -22.48 -8.26 -7.42
CA LEU A 119 -21.97 -8.99 -8.59
C LEU A 119 -20.71 -9.84 -8.28
N LEU A 120 -19.95 -9.50 -7.24
CA LEU A 120 -18.71 -10.20 -6.89
C LEU A 120 -18.98 -11.64 -6.38
N PRO A 121 -18.22 -12.65 -6.86
CA PRO A 121 -18.25 -14.00 -6.31
C PRO A 121 -17.45 -14.06 -5.01
N VAL A 122 -18.05 -13.50 -3.96
CA VAL A 122 -17.45 -13.39 -2.62
C VAL A 122 -18.40 -13.89 -1.54
N GLU A 123 -17.81 -14.43 -0.47
CA GLU A 123 -18.56 -14.79 0.74
C GLU A 123 -18.81 -13.55 1.60
N ASN A 124 -19.81 -13.64 2.50
CA ASN A 124 -20.12 -12.60 3.48
C ASN A 124 -20.28 -11.19 2.86
N LYS A 125 -21.19 -11.05 1.89
CA LYS A 125 -21.46 -9.77 1.20
C LYS A 125 -21.73 -8.60 2.16
N ALA A 126 -22.35 -8.85 3.31
CA ALA A 126 -22.60 -7.82 4.33
C ALA A 126 -21.28 -7.18 4.82
N TRP A 127 -20.30 -8.01 5.19
CA TRP A 127 -18.97 -7.53 5.54
C TRP A 127 -18.26 -6.89 4.34
N VAL A 128 -18.33 -7.52 3.16
CA VAL A 128 -17.62 -7.01 1.97
C VAL A 128 -18.12 -5.63 1.54
N LYS A 129 -19.42 -5.33 1.67
CA LYS A 129 -19.97 -3.98 1.42
C LYS A 129 -19.30 -2.94 2.31
N ILE A 130 -19.16 -3.21 3.60
CA ILE A 130 -18.50 -2.31 4.56
C ILE A 130 -17.00 -2.20 4.26
N ALA A 131 -16.32 -3.33 4.14
CA ALA A 131 -14.88 -3.40 3.91
C ALA A 131 -14.46 -2.66 2.65
N LEU A 132 -15.14 -2.93 1.53
CA LEU A 132 -14.85 -2.31 0.25
C LEU A 132 -15.21 -0.82 0.26
N TYR A 133 -16.36 -0.44 0.85
CA TYR A 133 -16.75 0.97 1.00
C TYR A 133 -15.67 1.76 1.77
N ARG A 134 -15.31 1.32 2.97
CA ARG A 134 -14.33 2.01 3.83
C ARG A 134 -12.95 2.08 3.18
N TRP A 135 -12.52 0.98 2.54
CA TRP A 135 -11.24 0.96 1.82
C TRP A 135 -11.25 1.88 0.59
N LEU A 136 -12.34 1.96 -0.17
CA LEU A 136 -12.46 2.90 -1.29
C LEU A 136 -12.41 4.37 -0.82
N ILE A 137 -13.09 4.71 0.29
CA ILE A 137 -12.98 6.05 0.90
C ILE A 137 -11.53 6.31 1.33
N GLN A 138 -10.85 5.30 1.91
CA GLN A 138 -9.43 5.39 2.25
C GLN A 138 -8.57 5.68 1.02
N CYS A 139 -8.83 5.04 -0.13
CA CYS A 139 -8.13 5.33 -1.37
C CYS A 139 -8.31 6.80 -1.79
N CYS A 140 -9.53 7.33 -1.77
CA CYS A 140 -9.77 8.76 -2.05
C CYS A 140 -9.02 9.67 -1.07
N ALA A 141 -9.08 9.36 0.23
CA ALA A 141 -8.37 10.11 1.26
C ALA A 141 -6.85 10.04 1.07
N ALA A 142 -6.31 8.90 0.63
CA ALA A 142 -4.89 8.71 0.35
C ALA A 142 -4.43 9.49 -0.90
N ALA A 143 -5.21 9.47 -1.99
CA ALA A 143 -4.92 10.26 -3.19
C ALA A 143 -4.85 11.76 -2.88
N ASP A 144 -5.77 12.24 -2.05
CA ASP A 144 -5.85 13.62 -1.60
C ASP A 144 -4.92 13.96 -0.43
N MET A 145 -4.24 12.96 0.14
CA MET A 145 -3.46 13.08 1.38
C MET A 145 -4.24 13.72 2.53
N ALA A 146 -5.56 13.48 2.58
CA ALA A 146 -6.51 14.05 3.52
C ALA A 146 -6.52 15.59 3.57
N ARG A 147 -6.04 16.28 2.51
CA ARG A 147 -5.89 17.74 2.49
C ARG A 147 -7.22 18.49 2.44
N ASN A 148 -8.24 17.90 1.81
CA ASN A 148 -9.51 18.55 1.49
C ASN A 148 -10.73 17.88 2.13
N THR A 149 -10.55 16.92 3.05
CA THR A 149 -11.69 16.31 3.74
C THR A 149 -12.37 17.33 4.67
N PRO A 150 -13.72 17.41 4.68
CA PRO A 150 -14.44 18.23 5.67
C PRO A 150 -14.44 17.65 7.08
N ASN A 151 -14.01 16.38 7.25
CA ASN A 151 -14.02 15.70 8.53
C ASN A 151 -12.88 16.21 9.42
N GLN A 152 -13.22 16.89 10.52
CA GLN A 152 -12.24 17.50 11.43
C GLN A 152 -11.49 16.48 12.29
N GLU A 153 -12.02 15.27 12.44
CA GLU A 153 -11.38 14.18 13.19
C GLU A 153 -10.44 13.35 12.33
N ALA A 154 -10.44 13.60 11.01
CA ALA A 154 -9.65 12.83 10.07
C ALA A 154 -8.14 13.07 10.25
N ILE A 155 -7.39 11.97 10.27
CA ILE A 155 -5.93 11.95 10.27
C ILE A 155 -5.50 11.24 8.99
N GLY A 156 -4.55 11.81 8.24
CA GLY A 156 -3.97 11.26 7.00
C GLY A 156 -3.20 9.94 7.20
N LYS A 157 -3.90 8.93 7.71
CA LYS A 157 -3.42 7.61 8.07
C LYS A 157 -4.30 6.58 7.36
N TYR A 158 -3.67 5.73 6.55
CA TYR A 158 -4.37 4.82 5.63
C TYR A 158 -3.96 3.38 5.93
N GLU A 159 -4.28 2.92 7.15
CA GLU A 159 -3.74 1.67 7.70
C GLU A 159 -4.54 0.42 7.32
N SER A 160 -5.73 0.57 6.75
CA SER A 160 -6.58 -0.55 6.36
C SER A 160 -6.11 -1.15 5.03
N VAL A 161 -5.90 -2.46 5.02
CA VAL A 161 -5.45 -3.24 3.87
C VAL A 161 -6.58 -4.16 3.46
N LEU A 162 -7.10 -3.98 2.25
CA LEU A 162 -8.07 -4.92 1.68
C LEU A 162 -7.34 -6.21 1.28
N VAL A 163 -7.81 -7.37 1.73
CA VAL A 163 -7.12 -8.65 1.46
C VAL A 163 -8.03 -9.63 0.73
N PHE A 164 -7.76 -9.86 -0.55
CA PHE A 164 -8.47 -10.88 -1.32
C PHE A 164 -7.87 -12.26 -1.06
N CYS A 165 -8.69 -13.15 -0.48
CA CYS A 165 -8.33 -14.51 -0.09
C CYS A 165 -9.08 -15.51 -0.98
N GLY A 166 -8.43 -16.56 -1.45
CA GLY A 166 -9.09 -17.63 -2.20
C GLY A 166 -8.16 -18.30 -3.19
N GLU A 167 -8.67 -19.27 -3.96
CA GLU A 167 -7.84 -20.10 -4.81
C GLU A 167 -7.08 -19.30 -5.89
N GLN A 168 -5.98 -19.89 -6.37
CA GLN A 168 -5.25 -19.33 -7.50
C GLN A 168 -6.16 -19.30 -8.74
N GLY A 169 -5.99 -18.29 -9.59
CA GLY A 169 -6.80 -18.15 -10.81
C GLY A 169 -8.08 -17.34 -10.65
N HIS A 170 -8.44 -16.90 -9.43
CA HIS A 170 -9.58 -15.99 -9.19
C HIS A 170 -9.37 -14.54 -9.68
N LYS A 171 -8.27 -14.25 -10.39
CA LYS A 171 -7.95 -12.93 -10.96
C LYS A 171 -7.94 -11.77 -9.94
N LYS A 172 -7.63 -12.07 -8.68
CA LYS A 172 -7.55 -11.12 -7.54
C LYS A 172 -6.66 -9.91 -7.86
N THR A 173 -5.45 -10.16 -8.37
CA THR A 173 -4.50 -9.11 -8.73
C THR A 173 -5.02 -8.27 -9.90
N SER A 174 -5.57 -8.89 -10.94
CA SER A 174 -6.16 -8.17 -12.08
C SER A 174 -7.35 -7.29 -11.70
N PHE A 175 -8.16 -7.71 -10.72
CA PHE A 175 -9.30 -6.93 -10.23
C PHE A 175 -8.89 -5.52 -9.78
N ILE A 176 -7.73 -5.39 -9.15
CA ILE A 176 -7.20 -4.09 -8.69
C ILE A 176 -6.91 -3.15 -9.87
N ARG A 177 -6.45 -3.68 -11.01
CA ARG A 177 -6.35 -2.87 -12.24
C ARG A 177 -7.70 -2.53 -12.83
N TYR A 178 -8.67 -3.44 -12.77
CA TYR A 178 -9.97 -3.24 -13.39
C TYR A 178 -10.81 -2.17 -12.71
N ILE A 179 -10.66 -1.99 -11.39
CA ILE A 179 -11.31 -0.88 -10.69
C ILE A 179 -10.76 0.49 -11.11
N LEU A 180 -9.61 0.56 -11.80
CA LEU A 180 -9.00 1.81 -12.26
C LEU A 180 -9.15 1.98 -13.78
N PRO A 181 -9.38 3.20 -14.28
CA PRO A 181 -9.32 3.47 -15.71
C PRO A 181 -7.87 3.30 -16.22
N LYS A 182 -7.71 2.90 -17.49
CA LYS A 182 -6.39 2.60 -18.11
C LYS A 182 -5.32 3.68 -17.87
N PRO A 183 -5.59 4.99 -18.01
CA PRO A 183 -4.58 6.03 -17.76
C PRO A 183 -4.01 6.03 -16.33
N LEU A 184 -4.78 5.50 -15.36
CA LEU A 184 -4.38 5.44 -13.96
C LEU A 184 -3.73 4.11 -13.56
N HIS A 185 -3.58 3.14 -14.47
CA HIS A 185 -2.90 1.87 -14.19
C HIS A 185 -1.46 2.06 -13.72
N LYS A 186 -0.80 3.15 -14.10
CA LYS A 186 0.55 3.49 -13.64
C LYS A 186 0.65 3.84 -12.14
N TYR A 187 -0.47 4.15 -11.47
CA TYR A 187 -0.53 4.43 -10.03
C TYR A 187 -0.81 3.17 -9.19
N THR A 188 -0.92 2.01 -9.82
CA THR A 188 -1.00 0.71 -9.13
C THR A 188 0.16 -0.16 -9.60
N LYS A 189 0.72 -0.94 -8.67
CA LYS A 189 1.75 -1.94 -8.96
C LYS A 189 1.33 -3.25 -8.32
N GLU A 190 1.67 -4.33 -8.99
CA GLU A 190 1.33 -5.69 -8.60
C GLU A 190 2.55 -6.43 -8.09
N GLY A 191 2.34 -7.32 -7.12
CA GLY A 191 3.36 -8.22 -6.60
C GLY A 191 4.49 -7.48 -5.86
N ILE A 192 4.19 -6.36 -5.19
CA ILE A 192 5.24 -5.64 -4.46
C ILE A 192 5.61 -6.42 -3.20
N LEU A 193 6.83 -6.94 -3.18
CA LEU A 193 7.45 -7.48 -1.97
C LEU A 193 8.00 -6.32 -1.15
N LEU A 194 7.29 -5.98 -0.07
CA LEU A 194 7.67 -4.90 0.82
C LEU A 194 8.67 -5.37 1.88
N ASP A 195 9.91 -4.91 1.75
CA ASP A 195 10.90 -4.94 2.82
C ASP A 195 11.03 -3.54 3.40
N VAL A 196 10.48 -3.33 4.60
CA VAL A 196 10.49 -2.03 5.29
C VAL A 196 11.90 -1.59 5.69
N LYS A 197 12.88 -2.50 5.71
CA LYS A 197 14.29 -2.18 5.98
C LYS A 197 15.02 -1.69 4.73
N ASP A 198 14.50 -2.00 3.55
CA ASP A 198 15.04 -1.56 2.28
C ASP A 198 14.34 -0.27 1.82
N LYS A 199 15.15 0.78 1.66
CA LYS A 199 14.66 2.09 1.23
C LYS A 199 14.16 2.07 -0.21
N ASP A 200 14.72 1.22 -1.06
CA ASP A 200 14.28 1.11 -2.46
C ASP A 200 12.94 0.38 -2.56
N SER A 201 12.76 -0.70 -1.79
CA SER A 201 11.46 -1.37 -1.63
C SER A 201 10.36 -0.43 -1.12
N MET A 202 10.67 0.35 -0.07
CA MET A 202 9.78 1.39 0.45
C MET A 202 9.42 2.44 -0.61
N LEU A 203 10.42 2.93 -1.37
CA LEU A 203 10.19 3.89 -2.44
C LEU A 203 9.33 3.29 -3.58
N HIS A 204 9.44 2.01 -3.87
CA HIS A 204 8.59 1.35 -4.87
C HIS A 204 7.11 1.39 -4.50
N VAL A 205 6.80 1.21 -3.21
CA VAL A 205 5.43 1.33 -2.66
C VAL A 205 4.97 2.78 -2.67
N LEU A 206 5.83 3.73 -2.26
CA LEU A 206 5.51 5.16 -2.18
C LEU A 206 5.46 5.87 -3.55
N LYS A 207 5.74 5.16 -4.64
CA LYS A 207 5.51 5.64 -6.02
C LYS A 207 4.20 5.08 -6.59
N CYS A 208 3.21 4.86 -5.74
CA CYS A 208 1.91 4.26 -6.08
C CYS A 208 0.81 4.91 -5.26
N TRP A 209 -0.40 4.92 -5.81
CA TRP A 209 -1.61 5.22 -5.04
C TRP A 209 -2.17 3.95 -4.38
N ILE A 210 -2.31 2.87 -5.16
CA ILE A 210 -2.86 1.58 -4.69
C ILE A 210 -1.83 0.48 -4.96
N PRO A 211 -0.83 0.30 -4.07
CA PRO A 211 0.11 -0.80 -4.19
C PRO A 211 -0.56 -2.12 -3.78
N GLU A 212 -0.39 -3.16 -4.60
CA GLU A 212 -0.68 -4.53 -4.21
C GLU A 212 0.54 -5.14 -3.54
N LEU A 213 0.40 -5.45 -2.26
CA LEU A 213 1.38 -6.17 -1.48
C LEU A 213 1.30 -7.64 -1.89
N GLY A 214 2.30 -8.05 -2.66
CA GLY A 214 2.47 -9.45 -3.05
C GLY A 214 2.85 -10.27 -1.83
N GLU A 215 2.36 -11.50 -1.77
CA GLU A 215 2.72 -12.48 -0.74
C GLU A 215 2.42 -11.95 0.68
N LEU A 216 1.15 -11.89 1.09
CA LEU A 216 0.81 -11.90 2.52
C LEU A 216 0.69 -13.37 2.94
N ASP A 217 1.80 -14.09 2.84
CA ASP A 217 1.86 -15.52 3.08
C ASP A 217 2.00 -15.80 4.59
N SER A 218 1.57 -16.98 5.04
CA SER A 218 1.80 -17.39 6.42
C SER A 218 3.30 -17.32 6.75
N THR A 219 4.20 -17.68 5.82
CA THR A 219 5.67 -17.78 6.01
C THR A 219 6.42 -16.53 6.50
N PHE A 220 5.79 -15.36 6.62
CA PHE A 220 6.42 -14.15 7.17
C PHE A 220 6.92 -14.33 8.60
N LYS A 221 8.09 -13.74 8.90
CA LYS A 221 8.58 -13.67 10.28
C LYS A 221 7.76 -12.65 11.05
N ARG A 222 7.62 -12.84 12.37
CA ARG A 222 6.95 -11.88 13.26
C ARG A 222 7.53 -10.47 13.17
N SER A 223 8.84 -10.36 12.95
CA SER A 223 9.53 -9.07 12.72
C SER A 223 8.97 -8.32 11.52
N ASP A 224 8.65 -9.05 10.46
CA ASP A 224 8.25 -8.49 9.17
C ASP A 224 6.79 -8.02 9.25
N ILE A 225 5.94 -8.80 9.92
CA ILE A 225 4.57 -8.41 10.29
C ILE A 225 4.55 -7.15 11.17
N SER A 226 5.45 -7.06 12.16
CA SER A 226 5.56 -5.88 13.02
C SER A 226 6.03 -4.65 12.24
N ALA A 227 7.00 -4.82 11.33
CA ALA A 227 7.50 -3.75 10.48
C ALA A 227 6.41 -3.25 9.52
N LEU A 228 5.64 -4.16 8.90
CA LEU A 228 4.50 -3.80 8.06
C LEU A 228 3.44 -3.00 8.84
N LYS A 229 3.13 -3.39 10.08
CA LYS A 229 2.19 -2.63 10.94
C LYS A 229 2.69 -1.23 11.25
N ALA A 230 3.99 -1.09 11.53
CA ALA A 230 4.62 0.21 11.74
C ALA A 230 4.50 1.06 10.47
N PHE A 231 4.87 0.48 9.32
CA PHE A 231 4.76 1.11 8.01
C PHE A 231 3.32 1.60 7.74
N LEU A 232 2.31 0.74 7.88
CA LEU A 232 0.90 1.09 7.65
C LEU A 232 0.39 2.18 8.61
N SER A 233 1.05 2.37 9.75
CA SER A 233 0.64 3.35 10.76
C SER A 233 1.25 4.75 10.56
N MET A 234 2.23 4.90 9.67
CA MET A 234 2.90 6.17 9.41
C MET A 234 2.03 7.10 8.56
N THR A 235 2.14 8.40 8.84
CA THR A 235 1.49 9.47 8.06
C THR A 235 2.48 10.21 7.16
N VAL A 236 3.77 10.11 7.45
CA VAL A 236 4.87 10.72 6.69
C VAL A 236 6.05 9.75 6.66
N ASP A 237 6.68 9.63 5.51
CA ASP A 237 7.87 8.81 5.28
C ASP A 237 9.08 9.71 4.99
N GLU A 238 10.17 9.55 5.74
CA GLU A 238 11.43 10.25 5.48
C GLU A 238 12.33 9.36 4.61
N ILE A 239 12.46 9.70 3.32
CA ILE A 239 13.24 8.91 2.35
C ILE A 239 14.16 9.81 1.54
N ARG A 240 15.35 9.30 1.23
CA ARG A 240 16.26 9.94 0.29
C ARG A 240 15.97 9.42 -1.11
N LEU A 241 15.43 10.28 -1.98
CA LEU A 241 15.25 9.94 -3.39
C LEU A 241 16.60 9.75 -4.09
N PRO A 242 16.68 8.93 -5.15
CA PRO A 242 17.85 8.84 -6.01
C PRO A 242 18.31 10.24 -6.42
N TYR A 243 19.62 10.50 -6.34
CA TYR A 243 20.26 11.78 -6.66
C TYR A 243 19.90 12.98 -5.76
N ALA A 244 18.98 12.82 -4.79
CA ALA A 244 18.68 13.88 -3.83
C ALA A 244 19.87 14.13 -2.88
N ARG A 245 20.12 15.42 -2.60
CA ARG A 245 21.18 15.84 -1.67
C ARG A 245 20.85 15.53 -0.21
N LYS A 246 19.56 15.54 0.14
CA LYS A 246 19.03 15.32 1.48
C LYS A 246 17.79 14.41 1.43
N PRO A 247 17.45 13.72 2.53
CA PRO A 247 16.15 13.09 2.66
C PRO A 247 15.02 14.10 2.49
N VAL A 248 13.88 13.63 1.99
CA VAL A 248 12.65 14.38 1.84
C VAL A 248 11.54 13.71 2.64
N ASN A 249 10.58 14.51 3.09
CA ASN A 249 9.39 14.02 3.76
C ASN A 249 8.30 13.82 2.71
N ILE A 250 7.89 12.56 2.52
CA ILE A 250 6.80 12.18 1.63
C ILE A 250 5.56 12.00 2.51
N THR A 251 4.51 12.77 2.24
CA THR A 251 3.22 12.54 2.91
C THR A 251 2.66 11.21 2.41
N ARG A 252 2.21 10.36 3.34
CA ARG A 252 1.65 9.07 2.98
C ARG A 252 0.46 9.28 2.03
N HIS A 253 0.43 8.54 0.94
CA HIS A 253 -0.65 8.62 -0.06
C HIS A 253 -1.00 7.25 -0.65
N THR A 254 -0.50 6.18 -0.03
CA THR A 254 -0.73 4.80 -0.45
C THR A 254 -1.88 4.18 0.34
N SER A 255 -2.82 3.53 -0.36
CA SER A 255 -3.84 2.67 0.24
C SER A 255 -3.61 1.24 -0.25
N CYS A 256 -3.11 0.39 0.63
CA CYS A 256 -2.63 -0.94 0.23
C CYS A 256 -3.79 -1.92 0.01
N VAL A 257 -3.57 -2.83 -0.92
CA VAL A 257 -4.36 -4.05 -1.12
C VAL A 257 -3.41 -5.24 -1.10
N ALA A 258 -3.91 -6.42 -0.78
CA ALA A 258 -3.12 -7.64 -0.80
C ALA A 258 -3.91 -8.79 -1.40
N THR A 259 -3.19 -9.73 -1.99
CA THR A 259 -3.77 -10.98 -2.46
C THR A 259 -3.08 -12.17 -1.81
N VAL A 260 -3.88 -13.12 -1.34
CA VAL A 260 -3.38 -14.34 -0.67
C VAL A 260 -4.09 -15.56 -1.25
N ASN A 261 -3.34 -16.65 -1.38
CA ASN A 261 -3.89 -17.93 -1.81
C ASN A 261 -4.33 -18.77 -0.61
N GLU A 262 -3.59 -18.69 0.49
CA GLU A 262 -3.92 -19.39 1.74
C GLU A 262 -5.06 -18.68 2.47
N LYS A 263 -5.99 -19.46 3.02
CA LYS A 263 -7.09 -18.91 3.84
C LYS A 263 -6.57 -18.43 5.19
N GLU A 264 -5.60 -19.14 5.76
CA GLU A 264 -4.98 -18.84 7.04
C GLU A 264 -3.62 -18.17 6.80
N TYR A 265 -3.57 -16.85 6.92
CA TYR A 265 -2.34 -16.07 6.68
C TYR A 265 -1.98 -15.13 7.85
N LEU A 266 -2.90 -14.97 8.81
CA LEU A 266 -2.70 -14.06 9.94
C LEU A 266 -2.11 -14.83 11.12
N ARG A 267 -0.79 -14.73 11.32
CA ARG A 267 -0.06 -15.38 12.42
C ARG A 267 -0.05 -14.61 13.74
N ASP A 268 -0.33 -13.31 13.72
CA ASP A 268 -0.23 -12.44 14.90
C ASP A 268 -1.59 -11.86 15.30
N VAL A 269 -2.14 -12.37 16.39
CA VAL A 269 -3.42 -11.94 16.99
C VAL A 269 -3.43 -10.44 17.34
N THR A 270 -2.28 -9.80 17.51
CA THR A 270 -2.20 -8.37 17.86
C THR A 270 -2.08 -7.50 16.61
N GLY A 271 -3.17 -6.87 16.17
CA GLY A 271 -3.13 -5.91 15.05
C GLY A 271 -3.75 -6.38 13.73
N ASN A 272 -4.49 -7.49 13.76
CA ASN A 272 -5.32 -7.96 12.65
C ASN A 272 -6.40 -6.94 12.22
N ARG A 273 -6.72 -5.94 13.08
CA ARG A 273 -7.64 -4.84 12.76
C ARG A 273 -7.29 -4.03 11.51
N ARG A 274 -6.06 -4.16 10.99
CA ARG A 274 -5.65 -3.49 9.75
C ARG A 274 -6.05 -4.25 8.50
N TYR A 275 -6.45 -5.52 8.61
CA TYR A 275 -6.80 -6.34 7.45
C TYR A 275 -8.30 -6.42 7.28
N PHE A 276 -8.76 -6.17 6.06
CA PHE A 276 -10.14 -6.33 5.65
C PHE A 276 -10.25 -7.56 4.74
N PRO A 277 -10.44 -8.76 5.31
CA PRO A 277 -10.44 -9.99 4.52
C PRO A 277 -11.69 -10.10 3.65
N ILE A 278 -11.49 -10.44 2.38
CA ILE A 278 -12.55 -10.75 1.41
C ILE A 278 -12.30 -12.16 0.88
N MET A 279 -13.19 -13.08 1.22
CA MET A 279 -13.17 -14.45 0.72
C MET A 279 -13.79 -14.53 -0.67
N THR A 280 -12.99 -14.94 -1.65
CA THR A 280 -13.39 -15.12 -3.05
C THR A 280 -13.72 -16.59 -3.30
N ASN A 281 -14.87 -16.86 -3.92
CA ASN A 281 -15.31 -18.20 -4.31
C ASN A 281 -15.42 -18.38 -5.83
N GLY A 282 -14.93 -17.41 -6.61
CA GLY A 282 -14.86 -17.46 -8.06
C GLY A 282 -14.01 -16.33 -8.63
N SER A 283 -13.94 -16.26 -9.97
CA SER A 283 -13.14 -15.26 -10.67
C SER A 283 -13.72 -13.85 -10.57
N LEU A 284 -12.92 -12.88 -10.12
CA LEU A 284 -13.33 -11.48 -9.97
C LEU A 284 -13.38 -10.71 -11.30
N ASP A 285 -12.86 -11.29 -12.40
CA ASP A 285 -12.92 -10.68 -13.73
C ASP A 285 -14.26 -10.86 -14.44
N ALA A 286 -15.19 -11.65 -13.88
CA ALA A 286 -16.53 -11.84 -14.44
C ALA A 286 -17.27 -10.50 -14.58
N ILE A 287 -17.12 -9.60 -13.62
CA ILE A 287 -17.76 -8.27 -13.61
C ILE A 287 -17.22 -7.35 -14.69
N VAL A 288 -15.97 -7.55 -15.11
CA VAL A 288 -15.38 -6.83 -16.26
C VAL A 288 -16.12 -7.20 -17.55
N LYS A 289 -16.66 -8.42 -17.63
CA LYS A 289 -17.50 -8.86 -18.75
C LYS A 289 -18.93 -8.32 -18.66
N GLU A 290 -19.38 -7.92 -17.46
CA GLU A 290 -20.74 -7.42 -17.21
C GLU A 290 -20.87 -5.88 -17.32
N ASN A 291 -19.86 -5.18 -17.84
CA ASN A 291 -19.87 -3.72 -18.08
C ASN A 291 -20.20 -2.86 -16.85
N PHE A 292 -19.70 -3.24 -15.67
CA PHE A 292 -19.82 -2.38 -14.48
C PHE A 292 -19.09 -1.04 -14.67
N ASP A 293 -19.73 0.06 -14.28
CA ASP A 293 -19.18 1.41 -14.42
C ASP A 293 -18.31 1.79 -13.22
N TYR A 294 -17.02 1.45 -13.31
CA TYR A 294 -16.03 1.84 -12.30
C TYR A 294 -15.82 3.36 -12.22
N THR A 295 -16.16 4.13 -13.25
CA THR A 295 -16.07 5.60 -13.19
C THR A 295 -17.17 6.15 -12.29
N ASP A 296 -18.41 5.65 -12.39
CA ASP A 296 -19.48 6.01 -11.45
C ASP A 296 -19.17 5.60 -10.01
N LEU A 297 -18.54 4.43 -9.81
CA LEU A 297 -18.04 3.98 -8.50
C LEU A 297 -17.11 5.00 -7.86
N TRP A 298 -16.06 5.43 -8.56
CA TRP A 298 -15.12 6.41 -8.01
C TRP A 298 -15.73 7.79 -7.85
N GLY A 299 -16.66 8.18 -8.74
CA GLY A 299 -17.44 9.41 -8.57
C GLY A 299 -18.29 9.40 -7.30
N TYR A 300 -18.93 8.26 -6.99
CA TYR A 300 -19.68 8.07 -5.75
C TYR A 300 -18.78 8.18 -4.53
N VAL A 301 -17.71 7.39 -4.49
CA VAL A 301 -16.78 7.33 -3.35
C VAL A 301 -16.10 8.69 -3.11
N TRP A 302 -15.69 9.37 -4.18
CA TRP A 302 -15.14 10.73 -4.06
C TRP A 302 -16.16 11.72 -3.49
N GLY A 303 -17.42 11.64 -3.94
CA GLY A 303 -18.50 12.45 -3.39
C GLY A 303 -18.72 12.20 -1.90
N GLN A 304 -18.71 10.94 -1.46
CA GLN A 304 -18.80 10.54 -0.06
C GLN A 304 -17.60 11.08 0.76
N TYR A 305 -16.38 10.94 0.27
CA TYR A 305 -15.18 11.50 0.90
C TYR A 305 -15.27 13.03 1.07
N MET A 306 -15.73 13.74 0.03
CA MET A 306 -15.97 15.19 0.04
C MET A 306 -17.14 15.63 0.93
N GLN A 307 -17.96 14.69 1.42
CA GLN A 307 -18.98 14.94 2.45
C GLN A 307 -18.46 14.70 3.88
N GLY A 308 -17.20 14.29 4.04
CA GLY A 308 -16.58 14.03 5.33
C GLY A 308 -16.74 12.59 5.83
N GLU A 309 -17.08 11.65 4.94
CA GLU A 309 -17.14 10.23 5.32
C GLU A 309 -15.81 9.71 5.85
N GLN A 310 -15.87 8.94 6.93
CA GLN A 310 -14.71 8.33 7.57
C GLN A 310 -14.24 7.06 6.82
N TRP A 311 -12.94 6.78 6.87
CA TRP A 311 -12.34 5.57 6.27
C TRP A 311 -11.84 4.53 7.28
N TRP A 312 -11.89 4.84 8.58
CA TRP A 312 -11.65 3.88 9.64
C TRP A 312 -12.96 3.21 10.07
N LEU A 313 -12.84 2.06 10.74
CA LEU A 313 -14.00 1.36 11.33
C LEU A 313 -14.30 1.91 12.71
N THR A 314 -15.57 1.83 13.10
CA THR A 314 -16.04 2.16 14.45
C THR A 314 -16.80 0.95 15.02
N GLU A 315 -18.13 0.98 15.03
CA GLU A 315 -18.95 -0.15 15.47
C GLU A 315 -18.78 -1.40 14.57
N GLU A 316 -18.38 -1.20 13.32
CA GLU A 316 -18.20 -2.25 12.32
C GLU A 316 -16.97 -3.14 12.60
N GLU A 317 -16.10 -2.77 13.56
CA GLU A 317 -15.00 -3.62 14.02
C GLU A 317 -15.47 -5.00 14.51
N ILE A 318 -16.72 -5.13 14.97
CA ILE A 318 -17.28 -6.42 15.40
C ILE A 318 -17.36 -7.37 14.20
N LEU A 319 -17.91 -6.91 13.08
CA LEU A 319 -18.01 -7.70 11.85
C LEU A 319 -16.63 -8.00 11.27
N GLN A 320 -15.69 -7.07 11.40
CA GLN A 320 -14.30 -7.32 11.03
C GLN A 320 -13.71 -8.47 11.84
N LYS A 321 -13.88 -8.47 13.17
CA LYS A 321 -13.36 -9.53 14.05
C LYS A 321 -13.95 -10.89 13.68
N GLU A 322 -15.24 -10.94 13.37
CA GLU A 322 -15.90 -12.17 12.90
C GLU A 322 -15.34 -12.66 11.57
N ALA A 323 -15.09 -11.75 10.62
CA ALA A 323 -14.47 -12.09 9.35
C ALA A 323 -13.03 -12.61 9.54
N LEU A 324 -12.21 -11.90 10.32
CA LEU A 324 -10.81 -12.23 10.62
C LEU A 324 -10.65 -13.57 11.33
N ALA A 325 -11.59 -13.97 12.20
CA ALA A 325 -11.52 -15.23 12.93
C ALA A 325 -11.43 -16.48 12.03
N LYS A 326 -11.81 -16.36 10.75
CA LYS A 326 -11.67 -17.43 9.73
C LYS A 326 -10.28 -17.51 9.08
N HIS A 327 -9.43 -16.51 9.32
CA HIS A 327 -8.12 -16.32 8.66
C HIS A 327 -6.93 -16.35 9.62
N GLU A 328 -7.21 -16.42 10.93
CA GLU A 328 -6.18 -16.59 11.94
C GLU A 328 -5.58 -17.98 11.82
N ASP A 329 -4.33 -18.02 11.38
CA ASP A 329 -3.51 -19.23 11.36
C ASP A 329 -3.39 -19.72 12.80
N THR A 330 -4.11 -20.80 13.06
CA THR A 330 -4.02 -21.52 14.32
C THR A 330 -3.52 -22.91 13.99
N ASN A 331 -2.42 -23.03 13.24
CA ASN A 331 -1.74 -24.29 12.99
C ASN A 331 -1.05 -24.79 14.26
N LEU A 332 -1.89 -25.12 15.25
CA LEU A 332 -1.52 -25.75 16.51
C LEU A 332 -0.86 -27.10 16.25
N LYS A 333 -1.14 -27.74 15.10
CA LYS A 333 -0.55 -29.03 14.74
C LYS A 333 0.95 -28.89 14.47
N GLU A 334 1.36 -27.94 13.64
CA GLU A 334 2.79 -27.66 13.40
C GLU A 334 3.51 -27.21 14.67
N LEU A 335 2.93 -26.27 15.42
CA LEU A 335 3.50 -25.83 16.69
C LEU A 335 3.68 -26.98 17.69
N LEU A 336 2.72 -27.90 17.76
CA LEU A 336 2.82 -29.10 18.58
C LEU A 336 3.97 -30.00 18.11
N LEU A 337 4.08 -30.26 16.82
CA LEU A 337 5.12 -31.11 16.25
C LEU A 337 6.52 -30.50 16.40
N ASP A 338 6.66 -29.19 16.42
CA ASP A 338 7.92 -28.48 16.66
C ASP A 338 8.37 -28.55 18.13
N VAL A 339 7.43 -28.48 19.06
CA VAL A 339 7.71 -28.43 20.51
C VAL A 339 7.81 -29.82 21.13
N TYR A 340 7.00 -30.78 20.68
CA TYR A 340 6.91 -32.12 21.25
C TYR A 340 7.36 -33.22 20.27
N ASN A 341 7.99 -34.26 20.80
CA ASN A 341 8.44 -35.42 20.04
C ASN A 341 7.39 -36.54 20.10
N PHE A 342 6.45 -36.54 19.15
CA PHE A 342 5.35 -37.51 19.11
C PHE A 342 5.77 -38.96 18.83
N ASP A 343 7.03 -39.20 18.47
CA ASP A 343 7.59 -40.54 18.36
C ASP A 343 7.96 -41.15 19.73
N THR A 344 7.86 -40.36 20.81
CA THR A 344 8.17 -40.79 22.18
C THR A 344 6.94 -41.25 22.97
N ALA A 345 7.19 -41.95 24.08
CA ALA A 345 6.13 -42.39 24.98
C ALA A 345 5.37 -41.20 25.58
N HIS A 346 4.04 -41.26 25.49
CA HIS A 346 3.11 -40.24 25.96
C HIS A 346 2.91 -40.36 27.48
N THR A 347 3.83 -39.79 28.25
CA THR A 347 3.94 -40.02 29.70
C THR A 347 3.57 -38.81 30.56
N LYS A 348 3.57 -37.60 29.99
CA LYS A 348 3.40 -36.34 30.74
C LYS A 348 1.95 -35.88 30.73
N LYS A 349 1.31 -35.79 31.89
CA LYS A 349 -0.06 -35.25 32.02
C LYS A 349 -0.04 -33.73 31.91
N MET A 350 -0.74 -33.16 30.94
CA MET A 350 -0.82 -31.72 30.74
C MET A 350 -2.24 -31.26 30.45
N THR A 351 -2.65 -30.14 31.04
CA THR A 351 -3.91 -29.46 30.71
C THR A 351 -3.80 -28.73 29.38
N SER A 352 -4.93 -28.46 28.72
CA SER A 352 -4.97 -27.63 27.51
C SER A 352 -4.31 -26.25 27.72
N THR A 353 -4.47 -25.67 28.91
CA THR A 353 -3.81 -24.41 29.30
C THR A 353 -2.29 -24.52 29.39
N ALA A 354 -1.77 -25.64 29.90
CA ALA A 354 -0.33 -25.86 30.00
C ALA A 354 0.29 -26.10 28.61
N ILE A 355 -0.40 -26.88 27.77
CA ILE A 355 0.04 -27.14 26.39
C ILE A 355 0.07 -25.84 25.59
N LEU A 356 -1.00 -25.03 25.62
CA LEU A 356 -1.00 -23.73 24.93
C LEU A 356 0.10 -22.79 25.44
N ARG A 357 0.47 -22.86 26.72
CA ARG A 357 1.58 -22.09 27.27
C ARG A 357 2.93 -22.54 26.69
N ASP A 358 3.18 -23.85 26.61
CA ASP A 358 4.39 -24.40 25.98
C ASP A 358 4.49 -23.96 24.51
N LEU A 359 3.36 -23.85 23.81
CA LEU A 359 3.29 -23.36 22.42
C LEU A 359 3.36 -21.82 22.29
N SER A 360 3.51 -21.08 23.40
CA SER A 360 3.44 -19.61 23.44
C SER A 360 2.13 -19.04 22.85
N GLN A 361 1.02 -19.77 22.99
CA GLN A 361 -0.31 -19.41 22.50
C GLN A 361 -1.23 -18.90 23.60
N LYS A 362 -2.14 -17.98 23.24
CA LYS A 362 -3.15 -17.48 24.18
C LYS A 362 -4.13 -18.57 24.56
N THR A 363 -4.49 -18.61 25.85
CA THR A 363 -5.53 -19.51 26.37
C THR A 363 -6.92 -18.95 26.07
N THR A 364 -7.40 -19.12 24.83
CA THR A 364 -8.76 -18.76 24.43
C THR A 364 -9.63 -20.02 24.30
N ARG A 365 -10.97 -19.87 24.42
CA ARG A 365 -11.91 -20.99 24.22
C ARG A 365 -11.76 -21.63 22.83
N GLN A 366 -11.55 -20.80 21.80
CA GLN A 366 -11.33 -21.25 20.44
C GLN A 366 -10.04 -22.10 20.31
N ASN A 367 -8.93 -21.65 20.90
CA ASN A 367 -7.67 -22.39 20.88
C ASN A 367 -7.75 -23.71 21.66
N GLN A 368 -8.50 -23.74 22.78
CA GLN A 368 -8.71 -24.98 23.52
C GLN A 368 -9.53 -26.01 22.72
N ILE A 369 -10.56 -25.57 21.99
CA ILE A 369 -11.36 -26.45 21.12
C ILE A 369 -10.50 -26.97 19.96
N LYS A 370 -9.80 -26.07 19.25
CA LYS A 370 -8.91 -26.45 18.14
C LYS A 370 -7.80 -27.40 18.62
N LEU A 371 -7.15 -27.10 19.75
CA LEU A 371 -6.13 -27.96 20.36
C LEU A 371 -6.68 -29.36 20.64
N GLY A 372 -7.90 -29.47 21.16
CA GLY A 372 -8.53 -30.76 21.43
C GLY A 372 -8.76 -31.60 20.16
N ILE A 373 -9.12 -30.96 19.04
CA ILE A 373 -9.28 -31.61 17.73
C ILE A 373 -7.93 -32.10 17.22
N VAL A 374 -6.91 -31.23 17.25
CA VAL A 374 -5.56 -31.54 16.76
C VAL A 374 -4.89 -32.65 17.58
N LEU A 375 -5.00 -32.61 18.90
CA LEU A 375 -4.45 -33.67 19.77
C LEU A 375 -5.12 -35.02 19.50
N LYS A 376 -6.42 -35.04 19.19
CA LYS A 376 -7.14 -36.26 18.80
C LYS A 376 -6.65 -36.80 17.46
N ASP A 377 -6.40 -35.93 16.49
CA ASP A 377 -5.84 -36.29 15.18
C ASP A 377 -4.42 -36.88 15.31
N LEU A 378 -3.60 -36.33 16.22
CA LEU A 378 -2.28 -36.85 16.59
C LEU A 378 -2.33 -38.08 17.52
N SER A 379 -3.50 -38.70 17.70
CA SER A 379 -3.70 -39.90 18.53
C SER A 379 -3.30 -39.76 20.01
N VAL A 380 -3.34 -38.54 20.55
CA VAL A 380 -3.04 -38.27 21.97
C VAL A 380 -4.21 -38.69 22.85
N ALA A 381 -3.96 -39.68 23.70
CA ALA A 381 -4.96 -40.18 24.64
C ALA A 381 -5.17 -39.25 25.85
N LYS A 382 -6.38 -39.30 26.41
CA LYS A 382 -6.66 -38.79 27.75
C LYS A 382 -6.48 -39.90 28.79
N PRO A 383 -6.03 -39.59 30.02
CA PRO A 383 -5.91 -40.58 31.09
C PRO A 383 -7.24 -41.29 31.40
N THR A 384 -8.35 -40.57 31.31
CA THR A 384 -9.72 -41.08 31.44
C THR A 384 -10.65 -40.29 30.54
N GLN A 385 -11.81 -40.85 30.17
CA GLN A 385 -12.80 -40.16 29.31
C GLN A 385 -13.29 -38.82 29.89
N ARG A 386 -13.25 -38.65 31.22
CA ARG A 386 -13.66 -37.41 31.91
C ARG A 386 -12.49 -36.49 32.26
N SER A 387 -11.25 -36.86 31.93
CA SER A 387 -10.07 -36.07 32.27
C SER A 387 -10.00 -34.75 31.49
N ARG A 388 -9.53 -33.71 32.18
CA ARG A 388 -9.15 -32.42 31.59
C ARG A 388 -7.71 -32.40 31.08
N ASP A 389 -6.96 -33.46 31.36
CA ASP A 389 -5.56 -33.61 30.98
C ASP A 389 -5.40 -34.50 29.75
N TYR A 390 -4.34 -34.24 28.99
CA TYR A 390 -3.85 -35.03 27.86
C TYR A 390 -2.53 -35.69 28.24
N MET A 391 -2.29 -36.91 27.77
CA MET A 391 -1.02 -37.61 27.93
C MET A 391 -0.07 -37.16 26.83
N MET A 392 0.75 -36.14 27.10
CA MET A 392 1.66 -35.57 26.11
C MET A 392 2.98 -36.36 26.02
N PRO A 393 3.60 -36.39 24.83
CA PRO A 393 4.96 -36.88 24.67
C PRO A 393 6.01 -35.93 25.27
N LEU A 394 7.28 -36.34 25.24
CA LEU A 394 8.38 -35.49 25.70
C LEU A 394 8.57 -34.28 24.77
N LEU A 395 9.15 -33.20 25.29
CA LEU A 395 9.58 -32.07 24.47
C LEU A 395 10.70 -32.53 23.52
N ARG A 396 10.80 -31.93 22.33
CA ARG A 396 11.99 -32.11 21.49
C ARG A 396 13.19 -31.49 22.19
N ASP A 397 14.35 -32.12 22.07
CA ASP A 397 15.63 -31.55 22.52
C ASP A 397 15.99 -30.38 21.61
N VAL A 398 15.46 -29.20 21.92
CA VAL A 398 15.95 -27.95 21.33
C VAL A 398 17.24 -27.60 22.05
N CYS A 399 18.38 -27.62 21.35
CA CYS A 399 19.66 -27.13 21.87
C CYS A 399 19.46 -25.81 22.62
N PRO A 400 19.86 -25.70 23.89
CA PRO A 400 19.58 -24.52 24.68
C PRO A 400 20.55 -23.42 24.26
N ASN A 401 20.15 -22.53 23.36
CA ASN A 401 20.53 -21.13 23.51
C ASN A 401 19.64 -20.52 24.61
N ARG A 402 19.79 -21.05 25.83
CA ARG A 402 19.62 -20.25 27.03
C ARG A 402 20.88 -19.41 27.11
N PHE A 403 20.74 -18.10 26.93
CA PHE A 403 21.71 -17.17 27.46
C PHE A 403 21.95 -17.55 28.94
N PRO A 404 23.19 -17.80 29.36
CA PRO A 404 23.46 -18.04 30.77
C PRO A 404 23.19 -16.73 31.52
N ASP A 405 22.42 -16.84 32.60
CA ASP A 405 22.31 -15.78 33.61
C ASP A 405 23.70 -15.54 34.22
N SER A 406 24.35 -14.45 33.79
CA SER A 406 25.33 -13.65 34.55
C SER A 406 25.67 -12.38 33.79
#